data_AF-S2J461-F1
#
_entry.id   AF-S2J461-F1
#
_cell.length_a   1.000
_cell.length_b   1.000
_cell.length_c   1.000
_cell.angle_alpha   90.00
_cell.angle_beta   90.00
_cell.angle_gamma   90.00
#
_symmetry.space_group_name_H-M   'P 1'
#
loop_
_entity.id
_entity.type
_entity.pdbx_description
1 polymer ?
#
loop_
_entity_poly.entity_id
_entity_poly.type
_entity_poly.pdbx_seq_one_letter_code
_entity_poly.pdbx_strand_id
1 'polypeptide(L)'
;MGINQLWKLVSAGEKKLTLEELSRQFHRKQGCGLRVAIDVALWVFQSRSSVVGDQSEIRALFFRFNKLYELGIRPVFVFDGPSRPDYKRNKFINTKPLETTFRSNLIAMIKFFRFSLWDAYGEAEAECALLQRLGFVDAVYTGDSDVFLFGARRVIRQWPAKRYEPVSVYDITWICDSTTLDRSDLILIALLHGSDYDTKGTKGIGINVAAQLAKCHFHRALFDDIQVAGRASLDDERVQHLFDDLSYELQHNSTRNMLKKHTGVTLDPKFPDFSIVIDFIHPLTNIESDDPLILKAARELKENLDTFHEPDWQNLANFAQHTFKWPAEYVLKRFTSLLFPAFMANRMRRRTAVSRSLTISPQSSQQSDTSSQQTSLRDYFRPNPRSGNNQNVEKTSEIVRLTAVKVIPEGDLKQYRVEWDRGCWEHFMTLVKSRLDYEAYNTPEDTMVLSQRIDGDDEEEDVDDPPEEEEQEGTSSQKGAYKRPLFDLVKRQWVDADDVHYKYASLALEFQGKKRKSPAKIGGQTKLTSFLILPPKRIRTNTAH
;
A
#
# COMPACT_ATOMS: atom_id res chain seq x y z
N MET A 1 -18.84 -5.89 1.95
CA MET A 1 -19.35 -5.73 3.32
C MET A 1 -19.73 -4.26 3.48
N GLY A 2 -20.48 -3.92 4.54
CA GLY A 2 -21.13 -2.62 4.72
C GLY A 2 -22.45 -2.43 3.97
N ILE A 3 -22.85 -1.16 3.82
CA ILE A 3 -24.07 -0.74 3.11
C ILE A 3 -24.15 -1.36 1.71
N ASN A 4 -25.27 -2.03 1.44
CA ASN A 4 -25.52 -2.64 0.15
C ASN A 4 -25.52 -1.58 -0.97
N GLN A 5 -24.82 -1.86 -2.07
CA GLN A 5 -24.69 -0.99 -3.25
C GLN A 5 -23.94 0.34 -3.03
N LEU A 6 -23.43 0.65 -1.84
CA LEU A 6 -22.70 1.91 -1.61
C LEU A 6 -21.48 2.03 -2.54
N TRP A 7 -20.73 0.94 -2.75
CA TRP A 7 -19.63 0.90 -3.72
C TRP A 7 -20.05 1.27 -5.14
N LYS A 8 -21.29 0.96 -5.56
CA LYS A 8 -21.79 1.36 -6.87
C LYS A 8 -22.05 2.86 -6.92
N LEU A 9 -22.60 3.42 -5.84
CA LEU A 9 -22.87 4.85 -5.74
C LEU A 9 -21.57 5.67 -5.78
N VAL A 10 -20.54 5.24 -5.05
CA VAL A 10 -19.25 5.96 -4.97
C VAL A 10 -18.27 5.61 -6.10
N SER A 11 -18.63 4.68 -7.00
CA SER A 11 -17.76 4.23 -8.09
C SER A 11 -17.33 5.36 -9.05
N ALA A 12 -18.12 6.43 -9.16
CA ALA A 12 -17.76 7.61 -9.96
C ALA A 12 -16.50 8.34 -9.44
N GLY A 13 -16.18 8.20 -8.15
CA GLY A 13 -14.96 8.75 -7.54
C GLY A 13 -13.79 7.76 -7.49
N GLU A 14 -13.92 6.58 -8.11
CA GLU A 14 -12.89 5.55 -8.14
C GLU A 14 -11.70 5.98 -9.01
N LYS A 15 -10.49 5.75 -8.50
CA LYS A 15 -9.26 5.78 -9.32
C LYS A 15 -8.56 4.44 -9.25
N LYS A 16 -8.09 3.97 -10.41
CA LYS A 16 -7.27 2.77 -10.54
C LYS A 16 -5.81 3.17 -10.45
N LEU A 17 -5.16 2.82 -9.35
CA LEU A 17 -3.75 3.16 -9.09
C LEU A 17 -3.01 1.92 -8.60
N THR A 18 -1.74 1.77 -8.96
CA THR A 18 -0.91 0.68 -8.43
C THR A 18 -0.42 1.02 -7.02
N LEU A 19 -0.13 0.01 -6.19
CA LEU A 19 0.44 0.26 -4.86
C LEU A 19 1.81 0.93 -4.95
N GLU A 20 2.59 0.57 -5.97
CA GLU A 20 3.87 1.20 -6.32
C GLU A 20 3.71 2.70 -6.57
N GLU A 21 2.71 3.08 -7.39
CA GLU A 21 2.42 4.47 -7.69
C GLU A 21 2.01 5.23 -6.44
N LEU A 22 1.10 4.69 -5.63
CA LEU A 22 0.66 5.30 -4.37
C LEU A 22 1.82 5.55 -3.42
N SER A 23 2.63 4.52 -3.17
CA SER A 23 3.78 4.62 -2.27
C SER A 23 4.79 5.66 -2.77
N ARG A 24 5.12 5.63 -4.07
CA ARG A 24 6.06 6.57 -4.68
C ARG A 24 5.56 8.01 -4.63
N GLN A 25 4.30 8.26 -5.00
CA GLN A 25 3.71 9.60 -4.95
C GLN A 25 3.73 10.15 -3.53
N PHE A 26 3.44 9.32 -2.54
CA PHE A 26 3.46 9.71 -1.14
C PHE A 26 4.88 10.00 -0.66
N HIS A 27 5.83 9.12 -0.97
CA HIS A 27 7.24 9.29 -0.63
C HIS A 27 7.83 10.58 -1.21
N ARG A 28 7.51 10.91 -2.47
CA ARG A 28 7.93 12.18 -3.09
C ARG A 28 7.36 13.41 -2.37
N LYS A 29 6.11 13.34 -1.91
CA LYS A 29 5.41 14.47 -1.27
C LYS A 29 5.81 14.69 0.18
N GLN A 30 5.92 13.62 0.97
CA GLN A 30 6.14 13.71 2.42
C GLN A 30 7.56 13.30 2.85
N GLY A 31 8.34 12.64 1.99
CA GLY A 31 9.68 12.17 2.31
C GLY A 31 9.71 10.98 3.28
N CYS A 32 8.57 10.36 3.57
CA CYS A 32 8.40 9.17 4.40
C CYS A 32 7.58 8.10 3.65
N GLY A 33 7.52 6.89 4.22
CA GLY A 33 6.71 5.81 3.66
C GLY A 33 5.22 6.06 3.85
N LEU A 34 4.38 5.59 2.91
CA LEU A 34 2.92 5.64 3.05
C LEU A 34 2.48 4.86 4.29
N ARG A 35 1.77 5.49 5.23
CA ARG A 35 1.24 4.82 6.43
C ARG A 35 -0.17 4.31 6.16
N VAL A 36 -0.43 3.04 6.46
CA VAL A 36 -1.71 2.39 6.09
C VAL A 36 -2.28 1.63 7.28
N ALA A 37 -3.53 1.91 7.66
CA ALA A 37 -4.26 1.05 8.60
C ALA A 37 -4.90 -0.10 7.84
N ILE A 38 -4.68 -1.34 8.30
CA ILE A 38 -5.16 -2.56 7.66
C ILE A 38 -6.16 -3.24 8.59
N ASP A 39 -7.40 -3.38 8.13
CA ASP A 39 -8.38 -4.26 8.75
C ASP A 39 -7.93 -5.72 8.58
N VAL A 40 -7.53 -6.36 9.67
CA VAL A 40 -6.98 -7.71 9.65
C VAL A 40 -8.01 -8.75 9.20
N ALA A 41 -9.28 -8.63 9.61
CA ALA A 41 -10.28 -9.64 9.32
C ALA A 41 -10.51 -9.76 7.81
N LEU A 42 -10.66 -8.62 7.14
CA LEU A 42 -10.82 -8.57 5.68
C LEU A 42 -9.54 -8.91 4.93
N TRP A 43 -8.39 -8.49 5.44
CA TRP A 43 -7.09 -8.79 4.86
C TRP A 43 -6.82 -10.30 4.80
N VAL A 44 -7.07 -10.99 5.91
CA VAL A 44 -6.96 -12.45 6.04
C VAL A 44 -7.98 -13.12 5.13
N PHE A 45 -9.24 -12.70 5.14
CA PHE A 45 -10.28 -13.26 4.27
C PHE A 45 -9.90 -13.18 2.77
N GLN A 46 -9.39 -12.04 2.32
CA GLN A 46 -8.94 -11.85 0.94
C GLN A 46 -7.67 -12.63 0.60
N SER A 47 -6.91 -13.10 1.59
CA SER A 47 -5.77 -14.00 1.34
C SER A 47 -6.23 -15.43 1.08
N ARG A 48 -7.30 -15.89 1.73
CA ARG A 48 -7.85 -17.26 1.58
C ARG A 48 -8.40 -17.56 0.19
N SER A 49 -8.93 -16.56 -0.50
CA SER A 49 -9.49 -16.72 -1.85
C SER A 49 -8.42 -17.02 -2.91
N SER A 50 -7.14 -16.84 -2.57
CA SER A 50 -6.01 -16.98 -3.49
C SER A 50 -5.21 -18.26 -3.27
N VAL A 51 -5.61 -19.20 -2.40
CA VAL A 51 -4.74 -20.33 -2.08
C VAL A 51 -5.46 -21.67 -1.87
N VAL A 52 -4.85 -22.75 -2.38
CA VAL A 52 -5.26 -24.15 -2.19
C VAL A 52 -4.25 -24.86 -1.28
N GLY A 53 -4.69 -25.37 -0.12
CA GLY A 53 -3.90 -26.25 0.78
C GLY A 53 -3.67 -25.73 2.22
N ASP A 54 -3.29 -26.63 3.15
CA ASP A 54 -3.39 -26.45 4.62
C ASP A 54 -2.31 -25.59 5.33
N GLN A 55 -1.36 -24.96 4.63
CA GLN A 55 -0.42 -23.98 5.23
C GLN A 55 -0.20 -22.76 4.33
N SER A 56 -1.11 -22.57 3.39
CA SER A 56 -0.93 -21.74 2.23
C SER A 56 -1.32 -20.27 2.50
N GLU A 57 -2.22 -20.05 3.47
CA GLU A 57 -2.71 -18.73 3.88
C GLU A 57 -1.62 -17.88 4.57
N ILE A 58 -0.97 -18.39 5.61
CA ILE A 58 0.06 -17.64 6.35
C ILE A 58 1.30 -17.37 5.48
N ARG A 59 1.58 -18.27 4.52
CA ARG A 59 2.64 -18.12 3.52
C ARG A 59 2.28 -17.01 2.51
N ALA A 60 1.05 -16.97 2.01
CA ALA A 60 0.59 -15.89 1.16
C ALA A 60 0.71 -14.53 1.88
N LEU A 61 0.31 -14.47 3.16
CA LEU A 61 0.47 -13.27 3.98
C LEU A 61 1.93 -12.87 4.15
N PHE A 62 2.86 -13.82 4.31
CA PHE A 62 4.30 -13.53 4.38
C PHE A 62 4.82 -12.79 3.15
N PHE A 63 4.41 -13.21 1.94
CA PHE A 63 4.79 -12.50 0.72
C PHE A 63 4.11 -11.14 0.58
N ARG A 64 2.85 -11.00 1.02
CA ARG A 64 2.21 -9.68 1.09
C ARG A 64 2.94 -8.74 2.06
N PHE A 65 3.42 -9.24 3.19
CA PHE A 65 4.22 -8.47 4.15
C PHE A 65 5.56 -8.05 3.55
N ASN A 66 6.24 -8.96 2.84
CA ASN A 66 7.45 -8.62 2.09
C ASN A 66 7.18 -7.54 1.04
N LYS A 67 6.02 -7.57 0.37
CA LYS A 67 5.61 -6.53 -0.58
C LYS A 67 5.38 -5.17 0.10
N LEU A 68 4.66 -5.14 1.22
CA LEU A 68 4.50 -3.91 2.01
C LEU A 68 5.87 -3.34 2.41
N TYR A 69 6.77 -4.21 2.87
CA TYR A 69 8.15 -3.84 3.17
C TYR A 69 8.85 -3.30 1.93
N GLU A 70 8.92 -4.03 0.81
CA GLU A 70 9.55 -3.61 -0.46
C GLU A 70 9.11 -2.21 -0.90
N LEU A 71 7.81 -1.93 -0.80
CA LEU A 71 7.24 -0.64 -1.15
C LEU A 71 7.48 0.45 -0.09
N GLY A 72 8.17 0.18 1.00
CA GLY A 72 8.38 1.11 2.11
C GLY A 72 7.07 1.58 2.76
N ILE A 73 6.00 0.79 2.64
CA ILE A 73 4.72 1.06 3.28
C ILE A 73 4.86 0.76 4.78
N ARG A 74 4.27 1.60 5.63
CA ARG A 74 4.30 1.49 7.09
C ARG A 74 2.92 1.10 7.59
N PRO A 75 2.61 -0.20 7.69
CA PRO A 75 1.29 -0.65 8.08
C PRO A 75 1.08 -0.62 9.60
N VAL A 76 -0.15 -0.37 10.01
CA VAL A 76 -0.70 -0.77 11.31
C VAL A 76 -1.80 -1.80 11.08
N PHE A 77 -1.63 -2.98 11.66
CA PHE A 77 -2.61 -4.06 11.60
C PHE A 77 -3.60 -3.90 12.75
N VAL A 78 -4.86 -3.64 12.41
CA VAL A 78 -5.93 -3.37 13.36
C VAL A 78 -6.79 -4.62 13.52
N PHE A 79 -6.84 -5.14 14.74
CA PHE A 79 -7.68 -6.28 15.12
C PHE A 79 -8.99 -5.80 15.73
N ASP A 80 -10.07 -6.54 15.49
CA ASP A 80 -11.33 -6.32 16.21
C ASP A 80 -11.15 -6.46 17.71
N GLY A 81 -11.84 -5.60 18.45
CA GLY A 81 -11.91 -5.58 19.89
C GLY A 81 -13.02 -6.46 20.48
N PRO A 82 -13.05 -6.58 21.81
CA PRO A 82 -14.05 -7.38 22.52
C PRO A 82 -15.45 -6.79 22.46
N SER A 83 -15.59 -5.48 22.24
CA SER A 83 -16.87 -4.77 22.23
C SER A 83 -17.55 -4.71 20.86
N ARG A 84 -17.11 -5.54 19.90
CA ARG A 84 -17.79 -5.63 18.60
C ARG A 84 -19.20 -6.24 18.75
N PRO A 85 -20.15 -5.90 17.86
CA PRO A 85 -21.49 -6.49 17.92
C PRO A 85 -21.48 -8.00 17.64
N ASP A 86 -22.14 -8.80 18.48
CA ASP A 86 -22.31 -10.25 18.28
C ASP A 86 -23.22 -10.60 17.07
N TYR A 87 -24.03 -9.64 16.64
CA TYR A 87 -24.96 -9.76 15.54
C TYR A 87 -24.68 -8.68 14.48
N LYS A 88 -24.45 -9.11 13.23
CA LYS A 88 -24.39 -8.22 12.06
C LYS A 88 -25.34 -8.78 11.01
N ARG A 89 -26.18 -7.93 10.45
CA ARG A 89 -27.20 -8.29 9.46
C ARG A 89 -28.21 -9.39 9.87
N ASN A 90 -28.72 -9.36 11.10
CA ASN A 90 -29.59 -10.43 11.67
C ASN A 90 -28.97 -11.84 11.62
N LYS A 91 -27.64 -11.93 11.50
CA LYS A 91 -26.89 -13.18 11.61
C LYS A 91 -25.94 -13.06 12.79
N PHE A 92 -25.92 -14.12 13.61
CA PHE A 92 -24.88 -14.26 14.62
C PHE A 92 -23.53 -14.38 13.92
N ILE A 93 -22.60 -13.49 14.23
CA ILE A 93 -21.24 -13.60 13.71
C ILE A 93 -20.54 -14.64 14.58
N ASN A 94 -20.53 -15.90 14.12
CA ASN A 94 -19.78 -16.94 14.81
C ASN A 94 -18.28 -16.68 14.63
N THR A 95 -17.71 -15.97 15.58
CA THR A 95 -16.27 -15.80 15.69
C THR A 95 -15.71 -17.03 16.35
N LYS A 96 -15.49 -18.08 15.55
CA LYS A 96 -14.33 -18.91 15.85
C LYS A 96 -13.16 -17.93 15.91
N PRO A 97 -12.47 -17.78 17.05
CA PRO A 97 -11.22 -17.04 17.07
C PRO A 97 -10.41 -17.54 15.89
N LEU A 98 -9.75 -16.65 15.14
CA LEU A 98 -8.68 -17.07 14.23
C LEU A 98 -7.91 -18.16 14.97
N GLU A 99 -7.82 -19.35 14.40
CA GLU A 99 -7.26 -20.52 15.08
C GLU A 99 -6.02 -20.07 15.85
N THR A 100 -5.95 -20.39 17.15
CA THR A 100 -4.99 -19.74 18.07
C THR A 100 -3.57 -19.74 17.52
N THR A 101 -3.20 -20.82 16.82
CA THR A 101 -1.93 -20.97 16.08
C THR A 101 -1.77 -19.95 14.95
N PHE A 102 -2.77 -19.79 14.09
CA PHE A 102 -2.76 -18.80 13.00
C PHE A 102 -2.64 -17.37 13.54
N ARG A 103 -3.44 -16.99 14.55
CA ARG A 103 -3.35 -15.65 15.16
C ARG A 103 -1.95 -15.42 15.74
N SER A 104 -1.40 -16.41 16.44
CA SER A 104 -0.06 -16.33 17.03
C SER A 104 1.02 -16.16 15.96
N ASN A 105 0.95 -16.92 14.87
CA ASN A 105 1.87 -16.82 13.74
C ASN A 105 1.77 -15.45 13.04
N LEU A 106 0.55 -14.94 12.83
CA LEU A 106 0.34 -13.62 12.24
C LEU A 106 0.94 -12.50 13.12
N ILE A 107 0.69 -12.53 14.43
CA ILE A 107 1.26 -11.56 15.37
C ILE A 107 2.79 -11.65 15.40
N ALA A 108 3.35 -12.87 15.39
CA ALA A 108 4.80 -13.07 15.34
C ALA A 108 5.38 -12.44 14.06
N MET A 109 4.75 -12.68 12.91
CA MET A 109 5.17 -12.10 11.63
C MET A 109 5.10 -10.56 11.62
N ILE A 110 4.02 -9.97 12.13
CA ILE A 110 3.90 -8.49 12.30
C ILE A 110 5.09 -7.95 13.11
N LYS A 111 5.40 -8.60 14.24
CA LYS A 111 6.51 -8.20 15.11
C LYS A 111 7.87 -8.38 14.44
N PHE A 112 8.10 -9.49 13.72
CA PHE A 112 9.37 -9.74 13.05
C PHE A 112 9.62 -8.79 11.88
N PHE A 113 8.59 -8.41 11.12
CA PHE A 113 8.69 -7.34 10.12
C PHE A 113 8.79 -5.93 10.74
N ARG A 114 8.69 -5.81 12.07
CA ARG A 114 8.64 -4.54 12.82
C ARG A 114 7.49 -3.63 12.38
N PHE A 115 6.38 -4.24 11.96
CA PHE A 115 5.15 -3.54 11.66
C PHE A 115 4.33 -3.25 12.92
N SER A 116 3.41 -2.29 12.83
CA SER A 116 2.61 -1.88 13.97
C SER A 116 1.39 -2.78 14.16
N LEU A 117 0.99 -2.98 15.41
CA LEU A 117 -0.19 -3.73 15.80
C LEU A 117 -1.06 -2.85 16.68
N TRP A 118 -2.37 -2.90 16.47
CA TRP A 118 -3.36 -2.18 17.25
C TRP A 118 -4.59 -3.06 17.49
N ASP A 119 -5.08 -3.10 18.72
CA ASP A 119 -6.34 -3.77 19.04
C ASP A 119 -7.41 -2.68 19.20
N ALA A 120 -8.47 -2.75 18.37
CA ALA A 120 -9.59 -1.82 18.42
C ALA A 120 -10.42 -2.01 19.69
N TYR A 121 -11.27 -1.04 20.01
CA TYR A 121 -12.28 -1.21 21.07
C TYR A 121 -13.41 -2.14 20.62
N GLY A 122 -13.97 -1.87 19.45
CA GLY A 122 -15.07 -2.62 18.82
C GLY A 122 -14.66 -3.12 17.44
N GLU A 123 -15.18 -2.52 16.38
CA GLU A 123 -14.88 -2.92 15.00
C GLU A 123 -13.57 -2.27 14.50
N ALA A 124 -12.73 -3.07 13.84
CA ALA A 124 -11.44 -2.62 13.31
C ALA A 124 -11.59 -1.47 12.30
N GLU A 125 -12.65 -1.47 11.48
CA GLU A 125 -12.89 -0.46 10.45
C GLU A 125 -13.12 0.96 11.02
N ALA A 126 -13.84 1.06 12.15
CA ALA A 126 -14.09 2.32 12.83
C ALA A 126 -12.78 2.90 13.38
N GLU A 127 -11.97 2.04 14.01
CA GLU A 127 -10.66 2.40 14.53
C GLU A 127 -9.69 2.81 13.41
N CYS A 128 -9.69 2.08 12.28
CA CYS A 128 -8.89 2.43 11.10
C CYS A 128 -9.24 3.81 10.55
N ALA A 129 -10.54 4.11 10.41
CA ALA A 129 -11.02 5.40 9.93
C ALA A 129 -10.57 6.53 10.86
N LEU A 130 -10.63 6.30 12.17
CA LEU A 130 -10.24 7.29 13.16
C LEU A 130 -8.72 7.50 13.23
N LEU A 131 -7.92 6.43 13.15
CA LEU A 131 -6.46 6.53 13.01
C LEU A 131 -6.07 7.41 11.82
N GLN A 132 -6.81 7.33 10.71
CA GLN A 132 -6.59 8.19 9.56
C GLN A 132 -7.00 9.65 9.83
N ARG A 133 -8.17 9.87 10.46
CA ARG A 133 -8.66 11.21 10.82
C ARG A 133 -7.71 11.94 11.78
N LEU A 134 -7.11 11.22 12.72
CA LEU A 134 -6.14 11.72 13.69
C LEU A 134 -4.72 11.87 13.10
N GLY A 135 -4.51 11.44 11.84
CA GLY A 135 -3.24 11.61 11.12
C GLY A 135 -2.13 10.61 11.49
N PHE A 136 -2.48 9.51 12.16
CA PHE A 136 -1.55 8.39 12.39
C PHE A 136 -1.23 7.67 11.09
N VAL A 137 -2.26 7.49 10.24
CA VAL A 137 -2.13 6.84 8.94
C VAL A 137 -2.65 7.74 7.82
N ASP A 138 -2.25 7.43 6.59
CA ASP A 138 -2.57 8.21 5.40
C ASP A 138 -3.65 7.56 4.54
N ALA A 139 -3.78 6.24 4.62
CA ALA A 139 -4.80 5.45 3.94
C ALA A 139 -5.34 4.34 4.85
N VAL A 140 -6.57 3.90 4.57
CA VAL A 140 -7.15 2.69 5.16
C VAL A 140 -7.25 1.62 4.09
N TYR A 141 -6.83 0.41 4.42
CA TYR A 141 -7.05 -0.77 3.61
C TYR A 141 -8.25 -1.54 4.17
N THR A 142 -9.35 -1.57 3.42
CA THR A 142 -10.56 -2.32 3.79
C THR A 142 -11.45 -2.55 2.57
N GLY A 143 -12.11 -3.71 2.53
CA GLY A 143 -13.17 -4.03 1.56
C GLY A 143 -14.57 -3.61 2.03
N ASP A 144 -14.69 -3.04 3.22
CA ASP A 144 -15.94 -2.55 3.80
C ASP A 144 -16.17 -1.08 3.43
N SER A 145 -17.41 -0.75 3.07
CA SER A 145 -17.79 0.64 2.76
C SER A 145 -18.15 1.45 4.00
N ASP A 146 -18.41 0.81 5.14
CA ASP A 146 -18.81 1.51 6.38
C ASP A 146 -17.68 2.40 6.91
N VAL A 147 -16.43 2.11 6.52
CA VAL A 147 -15.25 2.95 6.77
C VAL A 147 -15.45 4.43 6.39
N PHE A 148 -16.22 4.75 5.34
CA PHE A 148 -16.49 6.14 4.95
C PHE A 148 -17.42 6.83 5.95
N LEU A 149 -18.33 6.09 6.57
CA LEU A 149 -19.27 6.61 7.56
C LEU A 149 -18.56 6.94 8.87
N PHE A 150 -17.57 6.11 9.26
CA PHE A 150 -16.65 6.42 10.35
C PHE A 150 -15.67 7.56 10.05
N GLY A 151 -15.62 7.99 8.77
CA GLY A 151 -14.95 9.19 8.32
C GLY A 151 -13.55 8.97 7.75
N ALA A 152 -13.25 7.78 7.24
CA ALA A 152 -12.06 7.58 6.43
C ALA A 152 -12.11 8.47 5.19
N ARG A 153 -10.98 9.10 4.90
CA ARG A 153 -10.80 9.99 3.74
C ARG A 153 -10.28 9.22 2.54
N ARG A 154 -9.26 8.38 2.70
CA ARG A 154 -8.64 7.62 1.60
C ARG A 154 -8.65 6.14 1.87
N VAL A 155 -9.22 5.36 0.95
CA VAL A 155 -9.45 3.93 1.11
C VAL A 155 -8.88 3.15 -0.07
N ILE A 156 -8.13 2.09 0.23
CA ILE A 156 -7.62 1.09 -0.72
C ILE A 156 -8.47 -0.17 -0.53
N ARG A 157 -9.22 -0.55 -1.56
CA ARG A 157 -10.29 -1.55 -1.40
C ARG A 157 -9.82 -3.01 -1.46
N GLN A 158 -8.76 -3.25 -2.22
CA GLN A 158 -8.35 -4.60 -2.61
C GLN A 158 -6.85 -4.70 -2.80
N TRP A 159 -6.33 -5.90 -2.59
CA TRP A 159 -4.93 -6.22 -2.74
C TRP A 159 -4.71 -6.67 -4.18
N PRO A 160 -3.65 -6.21 -4.85
CA PRO A 160 -3.36 -6.66 -6.19
C PRO A 160 -3.04 -8.16 -6.17
N ALA A 161 -3.59 -8.91 -7.12
CA ALA A 161 -3.21 -10.30 -7.33
C ALA A 161 -1.83 -10.38 -8.01
N LYS A 162 -1.53 -9.44 -8.91
CA LYS A 162 -0.26 -9.37 -9.64
C LYS A 162 0.54 -8.11 -9.33
N ARG A 163 1.85 -8.15 -9.56
CA ARG A 163 2.69 -6.96 -9.41
C ARG A 163 2.27 -5.89 -10.42
N TYR A 164 2.26 -4.62 -10.01
CA TYR A 164 1.80 -3.50 -10.84
C TYR A 164 0.32 -3.57 -11.26
N GLU A 165 -0.49 -4.45 -10.68
CA GLU A 165 -1.92 -4.47 -10.95
C GLU A 165 -2.59 -3.23 -10.32
N PRO A 166 -3.37 -2.44 -11.11
CA PRO A 166 -4.09 -1.30 -10.57
C PRO A 166 -5.19 -1.74 -9.60
N VAL A 167 -5.18 -1.17 -8.40
CA VAL A 167 -6.20 -1.40 -7.38
C VAL A 167 -7.18 -0.24 -7.30
N SER A 168 -8.38 -0.52 -6.82
CA SER A 168 -9.41 0.48 -6.55
C SER A 168 -9.03 1.35 -5.36
N VAL A 169 -8.80 2.63 -5.61
CA VAL A 169 -8.55 3.65 -4.60
C VAL A 169 -9.64 4.69 -4.64
N TYR A 170 -10.11 5.06 -3.45
CA TYR A 170 -11.12 6.08 -3.25
C TYR A 170 -10.57 7.17 -2.34
N ASP A 171 -10.96 8.41 -2.61
CA ASP A 171 -10.75 9.54 -1.73
C ASP A 171 -12.08 10.28 -1.58
N ILE A 172 -12.44 10.69 -0.36
CA ILE A 172 -13.69 11.37 -0.09
C ILE A 172 -13.81 12.66 -0.90
N THR A 173 -12.68 13.31 -1.22
CA THR A 173 -12.65 14.46 -2.12
C THR A 173 -13.09 14.08 -3.53
N TRP A 174 -12.58 12.97 -4.08
CA TRP A 174 -12.96 12.49 -5.41
C TRP A 174 -14.41 12.02 -5.48
N ILE A 175 -14.90 11.40 -4.40
CA ILE A 175 -16.31 11.01 -4.27
C ILE A 175 -17.19 12.26 -4.24
N CYS A 176 -16.84 13.27 -3.44
CA CYS A 176 -17.58 14.52 -3.37
C CYS A 176 -17.59 15.26 -4.72
N ASP A 177 -16.43 15.38 -5.37
CA ASP A 177 -16.30 16.06 -6.67
C ASP A 177 -17.14 15.40 -7.77
N SER A 178 -17.30 14.07 -7.72
CA SER A 178 -18.02 13.30 -8.75
C SER A 178 -19.50 13.09 -8.45
N THR A 179 -19.88 12.91 -7.18
CA THR A 179 -21.24 12.54 -6.78
C THR A 179 -22.00 13.65 -6.07
N THR A 180 -21.31 14.72 -5.64
CA THR A 180 -21.78 15.79 -4.74
C THR A 180 -22.23 15.30 -3.36
N LEU A 181 -21.78 14.11 -2.95
CA LEU A 181 -22.10 13.52 -1.64
C LEU A 181 -20.90 13.63 -0.70
N ASP A 182 -21.16 14.08 0.52
CA ASP A 182 -20.19 14.10 1.62
C ASP A 182 -20.46 12.98 2.66
N ARG A 183 -19.64 12.92 3.71
CA ARG A 183 -19.80 11.94 4.80
C ARG A 183 -21.18 11.99 5.45
N SER A 184 -21.72 13.19 5.71
CA SER A 184 -23.03 13.36 6.35
C SER A 184 -24.13 12.77 5.46
N ASP A 185 -24.03 13.00 4.15
CA ASP A 185 -24.94 12.47 3.15
C ASP A 185 -24.86 10.94 3.10
N LEU A 186 -23.65 10.36 3.16
CA LEU A 186 -23.45 8.91 3.22
C LEU A 186 -24.06 8.27 4.48
N ILE A 187 -23.99 8.94 5.63
CA ILE A 187 -24.63 8.48 6.87
C ILE A 187 -26.16 8.49 6.71
N LEU A 188 -26.75 9.56 6.16
CA LEU A 188 -28.19 9.59 5.91
C LEU A 188 -28.62 8.48 4.93
N ILE A 189 -27.83 8.24 3.89
CA ILE A 189 -28.07 7.14 2.95
C ILE A 189 -28.07 5.79 3.68
N ALA A 190 -27.16 5.59 4.64
CA ALA A 190 -27.09 4.40 5.47
C ALA A 190 -28.38 4.18 6.27
N LEU A 191 -28.91 5.23 6.89
CA LEU A 191 -30.13 5.18 7.70
C LEU A 191 -31.37 4.89 6.82
N LEU A 192 -31.45 5.51 5.64
CA LEU A 192 -32.59 5.37 4.75
C LEU A 192 -32.61 4.03 4.02
N HIS A 193 -31.46 3.59 3.48
CA HIS A 193 -31.35 2.37 2.69
C HIS A 193 -31.17 1.11 3.54
N GLY A 194 -30.66 1.28 4.76
CA GLY A 194 -30.22 0.20 5.63
C GLY A 194 -28.69 0.03 5.61
N SER A 195 -28.15 -0.30 6.77
CA SER A 195 -26.72 -0.53 7.03
C SER A 195 -26.51 -1.91 7.64
N ASP A 196 -25.28 -2.21 8.04
CA ASP A 196 -24.99 -3.45 8.75
C ASP A 196 -25.58 -3.49 10.17
N TYR A 197 -25.88 -2.31 10.75
CA TYR A 197 -26.54 -2.12 12.05
C TYR A 197 -28.07 -2.13 11.94
N ASP A 198 -28.63 -1.52 10.89
CA ASP A 198 -30.06 -1.60 10.57
C ASP A 198 -30.29 -2.20 9.19
N THR A 199 -30.56 -3.50 9.17
CA THR A 199 -30.87 -4.23 7.92
C THR A 199 -32.18 -3.86 7.24
N LYS A 200 -33.12 -3.27 7.98
CA LYS A 200 -34.48 -3.06 7.46
C LYS A 200 -34.55 -1.74 6.69
N GLY A 201 -33.85 -0.71 7.18
CA GLY A 201 -33.94 0.64 6.64
C GLY A 201 -35.40 1.09 6.48
N THR A 202 -35.63 2.08 5.62
CA THR A 202 -37.00 2.41 5.23
C THR A 202 -37.48 1.54 4.08
N LYS A 203 -38.55 0.78 4.31
CA LYS A 203 -39.21 -0.02 3.27
C LYS A 203 -39.62 0.84 2.08
N GLY A 204 -39.12 0.50 0.89
CA GLY A 204 -39.45 1.19 -0.36
C GLY A 204 -38.46 2.28 -0.77
N ILE A 205 -37.43 2.56 0.04
CA ILE A 205 -36.34 3.47 -0.30
C ILE A 205 -35.12 2.66 -0.77
N GLY A 206 -34.83 2.75 -2.07
CA GLY A 206 -33.58 2.24 -2.65
C GLY A 206 -32.44 3.24 -2.52
N ILE A 207 -31.19 2.79 -2.70
CA ILE A 207 -29.99 3.63 -2.56
C ILE A 207 -30.02 4.90 -3.42
N ASN A 208 -30.60 4.85 -4.63
CA ASN A 208 -30.70 6.03 -5.49
C ASN A 208 -31.66 7.09 -4.95
N VAL A 209 -32.78 6.66 -4.35
CA VAL A 209 -33.75 7.58 -3.73
C VAL A 209 -33.15 8.15 -2.45
N ALA A 210 -32.47 7.32 -1.65
CA ALA A 210 -31.75 7.78 -0.47
C ALA A 210 -30.68 8.82 -0.82
N ALA A 211 -29.90 8.60 -1.90
CA ALA A 211 -28.90 9.55 -2.36
C ALA A 211 -29.53 10.86 -2.86
N GLN A 212 -30.70 10.82 -3.50
CA GLN A 212 -31.44 12.01 -3.92
C GLN A 212 -31.97 12.81 -2.71
N LEU A 213 -32.47 12.12 -1.68
CA LEU A 213 -32.90 12.75 -0.44
C LEU A 213 -31.72 13.38 0.32
N ALA A 214 -30.57 12.71 0.35
CA ALA A 214 -29.37 13.25 0.98
C ALA A 214 -28.89 14.55 0.32
N LYS A 215 -29.07 14.68 -1.01
CA LYS A 215 -28.79 15.92 -1.75
C LYS A 215 -29.72 17.10 -1.40
N CYS A 216 -30.81 16.87 -0.66
CA CYS A 216 -31.64 17.94 -0.12
C CYS A 216 -31.02 18.58 1.13
N HIS A 217 -30.04 17.91 1.76
CA HIS A 217 -29.24 18.43 2.88
C HIS A 217 -30.01 18.77 4.17
N PHE A 218 -31.24 18.28 4.35
CA PHE A 218 -32.05 18.53 5.54
C PHE A 218 -31.38 18.02 6.83
N HIS A 219 -30.59 16.95 6.75
CA HIS A 219 -29.90 16.33 7.89
C HIS A 219 -28.69 17.12 8.39
N ARG A 220 -28.11 18.02 7.60
CA ARG A 220 -26.80 18.62 7.90
C ARG A 220 -26.77 19.36 9.22
N ALA A 221 -27.73 20.26 9.46
CA ALA A 221 -27.78 21.04 10.69
C ALA A 221 -27.90 20.15 11.93
N LEU A 222 -28.64 19.04 11.84
CA LEU A 222 -28.77 18.09 12.95
C LEU A 222 -27.46 17.34 13.17
N PHE A 223 -26.82 16.88 12.10
CA PHE A 223 -25.58 16.09 12.19
C PHE A 223 -24.38 16.94 12.63
N ASP A 224 -24.33 18.21 12.24
CA ASP A 224 -23.32 19.16 12.71
C ASP A 224 -23.44 19.37 14.23
N ASP A 225 -24.67 19.49 14.74
CA ASP A 225 -24.89 19.62 16.18
C ASP A 225 -24.53 18.33 16.93
N ILE A 226 -24.80 17.15 16.36
CA ILE A 226 -24.34 15.87 16.94
C ILE A 226 -22.81 15.83 16.97
N GLN A 227 -22.16 16.25 15.90
CA GLN A 227 -20.71 16.28 15.80
C GLN A 227 -20.08 17.15 16.90
N VAL A 228 -20.76 18.21 17.33
CA VAL A 228 -20.33 19.10 18.43
C VAL A 228 -20.75 18.57 19.81
N ALA A 229 -21.98 18.06 19.95
CA ALA A 229 -22.55 17.61 21.22
C ALA A 229 -21.96 16.28 21.73
N GLY A 230 -21.25 15.53 20.89
CA GLY A 230 -20.70 14.24 21.27
C GLY A 230 -21.77 13.15 21.33
N ARG A 231 -21.72 12.34 22.40
CA ARG A 231 -22.72 11.28 22.67
C ARG A 231 -23.87 11.74 23.58
N ALA A 232 -24.09 13.06 23.72
CA ALA A 232 -25.20 13.59 24.51
C ALA A 232 -26.56 13.32 23.86
N SER A 233 -27.62 13.25 24.67
CA SER A 233 -29.00 13.15 24.15
C SER A 233 -29.34 14.39 23.35
N LEU A 234 -30.00 14.20 22.21
CA LEU A 234 -30.44 15.28 21.33
C LEU A 234 -31.84 15.77 21.71
N ASP A 235 -32.20 16.89 21.11
CA ASP A 235 -33.54 17.48 21.16
C ASP A 235 -34.49 16.75 20.20
N ASP A 236 -35.49 16.06 20.77
CA ASP A 236 -36.51 15.28 20.05
C ASP A 236 -37.29 16.15 19.03
N GLU A 237 -37.35 17.47 19.22
CA GLU A 237 -38.04 18.36 18.27
C GLU A 237 -37.30 18.44 16.92
N ARG A 238 -35.97 18.49 16.93
CA ARG A 238 -35.16 18.60 15.71
C ARG A 238 -35.14 17.31 14.91
N VAL A 239 -35.18 16.21 15.64
CA VAL A 239 -35.39 14.86 15.09
C VAL A 239 -36.70 14.81 14.31
N GLN A 240 -37.78 15.27 14.93
CA GLN A 240 -39.10 15.27 14.32
C GLN A 240 -39.14 16.18 13.10
N HIS A 241 -38.48 17.33 13.15
CA HIS A 241 -38.37 18.24 11.99
C HIS A 241 -37.68 17.56 10.80
N LEU A 242 -36.58 16.83 11.01
CA LEU A 242 -35.92 16.08 9.93
C LEU A 242 -36.85 15.00 9.35
N PHE A 243 -37.59 14.28 10.21
CA PHE A 243 -38.57 13.30 9.77
C PHE A 243 -39.67 13.92 8.89
N ASP A 244 -40.19 15.07 9.33
CA ASP A 244 -41.25 15.79 8.63
C ASP A 244 -40.77 16.34 7.28
N ASP A 245 -39.57 16.92 7.22
CA ASP A 245 -38.95 17.42 5.99
C ASP A 245 -38.75 16.29 4.96
N LEU A 246 -38.18 15.16 5.39
CA LEU A 246 -37.96 14.00 4.51
C LEU A 246 -39.28 13.39 4.03
N SER A 247 -40.27 13.28 4.92
CA SER A 247 -41.62 12.79 4.58
C SER A 247 -42.32 13.72 3.59
N TYR A 248 -42.25 15.02 3.81
CA TYR A 248 -42.82 16.02 2.93
C TYR A 248 -42.18 15.96 1.55
N GLU A 249 -40.86 15.84 1.50
CA GLU A 249 -40.12 15.78 0.24
C GLU A 249 -40.43 14.51 -0.55
N LEU A 250 -40.53 13.35 0.10
CA LEU A 250 -40.96 12.09 -0.53
C LEU A 250 -42.34 12.22 -1.20
N GLN A 251 -43.28 12.94 -0.58
CA GLN A 251 -44.63 13.13 -1.08
C GLN A 251 -44.72 14.20 -2.17
N HIS A 252 -44.01 15.31 -2.02
CA HIS A 252 -44.20 16.52 -2.83
C HIS A 252 -43.10 16.74 -3.88
N ASN A 253 -41.90 16.17 -3.68
CA ASN A 253 -40.69 16.42 -4.47
C ASN A 253 -40.47 17.92 -4.69
N SER A 254 -40.53 18.70 -3.62
CA SER A 254 -40.54 20.15 -3.65
C SER A 254 -39.19 20.71 -4.10
N THR A 255 -38.10 20.05 -3.72
CA THR A 255 -36.73 20.41 -4.13
C THR A 255 -36.42 20.01 -5.57
N ARG A 256 -37.23 19.12 -6.17
CA ARG A 256 -37.05 18.54 -7.51
C ARG A 256 -35.77 17.73 -7.68
N ASN A 257 -35.18 17.26 -6.58
CA ASN A 257 -34.00 16.38 -6.60
C ASN A 257 -34.33 14.93 -6.97
N MET A 258 -35.59 14.49 -6.81
CA MET A 258 -36.02 13.15 -7.18
C MET A 258 -36.65 13.11 -8.59
N LEU A 259 -36.52 11.97 -9.26
CA LEU A 259 -37.09 11.77 -10.61
C LEU A 259 -38.62 11.75 -10.62
N LYS A 260 -39.23 11.29 -9.52
CA LYS A 260 -40.67 11.23 -9.32
C LYS A 260 -41.01 11.36 -7.84
N LYS A 261 -42.28 11.63 -7.55
CA LYS A 261 -42.82 11.57 -6.20
C LYS A 261 -42.94 10.12 -5.75
N HIS A 262 -42.75 9.88 -4.46
CA HIS A 262 -42.78 8.57 -3.83
C HIS A 262 -43.92 8.50 -2.81
N THR A 263 -45.14 8.84 -3.22
CA THR A 263 -46.32 8.96 -2.33
C THR A 263 -46.76 7.66 -1.66
N GLY A 264 -46.31 6.50 -2.14
CA GLY A 264 -46.57 5.19 -1.54
C GLY A 264 -45.53 4.73 -0.53
N VAL A 265 -44.51 5.55 -0.25
CA VAL A 265 -43.44 5.28 0.72
C VAL A 265 -43.71 6.09 1.98
N THR A 266 -43.70 5.43 3.13
CA THR A 266 -43.82 6.06 4.44
C THR A 266 -42.59 5.73 5.25
N LEU A 267 -41.97 6.74 5.87
CA LEU A 267 -40.86 6.54 6.81
C LEU A 267 -41.39 5.81 8.06
N ASP A 268 -40.59 4.92 8.64
CA ASP A 268 -40.94 4.23 9.89
C ASP A 268 -41.04 5.27 11.01
N PRO A 269 -42.07 5.29 11.87
CA PRO A 269 -42.14 6.20 13.02
C PRO A 269 -40.95 6.10 14.00
N LYS A 270 -40.18 5.00 13.97
CA LYS A 270 -38.94 4.86 14.73
C LYS A 270 -37.72 5.47 14.03
N PHE A 271 -37.88 5.97 12.81
CA PHE A 271 -36.82 6.59 12.04
C PHE A 271 -36.67 8.07 12.41
N PRO A 272 -35.43 8.60 12.47
CA PRO A 272 -34.16 7.85 12.41
C PRO A 272 -33.74 7.31 13.79
N ASP A 273 -33.05 6.16 13.81
CA ASP A 273 -32.43 5.66 15.05
C ASP A 273 -31.13 6.44 15.32
N PHE A 274 -31.20 7.40 16.23
CA PHE A 274 -30.08 8.27 16.58
C PHE A 274 -28.91 7.55 17.22
N SER A 275 -29.15 6.41 17.87
CA SER A 275 -28.08 5.61 18.47
C SER A 275 -27.08 5.21 17.39
N ILE A 276 -27.59 4.79 16.22
CA ILE A 276 -26.79 4.42 15.06
C ILE A 276 -26.05 5.63 14.48
N VAL A 277 -26.70 6.80 14.42
CA VAL A 277 -26.06 8.04 13.94
C VAL A 277 -24.89 8.43 14.84
N ILE A 278 -25.10 8.39 16.15
CA ILE A 278 -24.07 8.67 17.15
C ILE A 278 -22.93 7.68 17.03
N ASP A 279 -23.20 6.39 16.80
CA ASP A 279 -22.16 5.37 16.61
C ASP A 279 -21.31 5.62 15.35
N PHE A 280 -21.90 6.11 14.25
CA PHE A 280 -21.12 6.48 13.06
C PHE A 280 -20.33 7.79 13.21
N ILE A 281 -20.91 8.80 13.88
CA ILE A 281 -20.26 10.10 14.06
C ILE A 281 -19.15 10.01 15.12
N HIS A 282 -19.45 9.38 16.25
CA HIS A 282 -18.60 9.18 17.43
C HIS A 282 -18.46 7.69 17.77
N PRO A 283 -17.75 6.92 16.91
CA PRO A 283 -17.53 5.51 17.17
C PRO A 283 -16.72 5.29 18.45
N LEU A 284 -17.06 4.24 19.20
CA LEU A 284 -16.27 3.85 20.36
C LEU A 284 -14.96 3.21 19.87
N THR A 285 -13.85 3.84 20.19
CA THR A 285 -12.50 3.46 19.74
C THR A 285 -11.53 3.52 20.91
N ASN A 286 -10.44 2.76 20.81
CA ASN A 286 -9.38 2.79 21.82
C ASN A 286 -8.50 4.03 21.65
N ILE A 287 -8.23 4.47 20.42
CA ILE A 287 -7.27 5.56 20.16
C ILE A 287 -7.64 6.90 20.80
N GLU A 288 -8.93 7.14 21.07
CA GLU A 288 -9.44 8.32 21.77
C GLU A 288 -9.66 8.09 23.27
N SER A 289 -9.30 6.93 23.81
CA SER A 289 -9.43 6.63 25.24
C SER A 289 -8.44 7.44 26.09
N ASP A 290 -8.91 7.93 27.23
CA ASP A 290 -8.11 8.59 28.27
C ASP A 290 -7.31 7.61 29.15
N ASP A 291 -7.44 6.29 28.92
CA ASP A 291 -6.67 5.29 29.65
C ASP A 291 -5.16 5.49 29.45
N PRO A 292 -4.37 5.68 30.53
CA PRO A 292 -2.92 5.87 30.44
C PRO A 292 -2.18 4.76 29.68
N LEU A 293 -2.65 3.52 29.74
CA LEU A 293 -2.06 2.39 29.01
C LEU A 293 -2.29 2.51 27.51
N ILE A 294 -3.50 2.93 27.11
CA ILE A 294 -3.85 3.11 25.70
C ILE A 294 -3.15 4.34 25.13
N LEU A 295 -3.07 5.43 25.90
CA LEU A 295 -2.29 6.62 25.51
C LEU A 295 -0.81 6.28 25.31
N LYS A 296 -0.24 5.42 26.15
CA LYS A 296 1.13 4.92 25.96
C LYS A 296 1.25 4.10 24.67
N ALA A 297 0.35 3.15 24.45
CA ALA A 297 0.32 2.35 23.23
C ALA A 297 0.17 3.21 21.97
N ALA A 298 -0.66 4.26 22.01
CA ALA A 298 -0.84 5.20 20.91
C ALA A 298 0.45 5.97 20.60
N ARG A 299 1.20 6.39 21.62
CA ARG A 299 2.51 7.04 21.42
C ARG A 299 3.52 6.09 20.80
N GLU A 300 3.60 4.86 21.28
CA GLU A 300 4.48 3.81 20.73
C GLU A 300 4.11 3.48 19.28
N LEU A 301 2.81 3.42 18.97
CA LEU A 301 2.30 3.25 17.61
C LEU A 301 2.78 4.40 16.70
N LYS A 302 2.60 5.65 17.14
CA LYS A 302 3.02 6.81 16.37
C LYS A 302 4.52 6.82 16.13
N GLU A 303 5.30 6.55 17.17
CA GLU A 303 6.76 6.45 17.07
C GLU A 303 7.14 5.41 16.01
N ASN A 304 6.63 4.19 16.11
CA ASN A 304 6.92 3.10 15.17
C ASN A 304 6.49 3.42 13.72
N LEU A 305 5.40 4.16 13.53
CA LEU A 305 4.95 4.61 12.20
C LEU A 305 5.81 5.76 11.63
N ASP A 306 6.44 6.57 12.47
CA ASP A 306 7.27 7.70 12.06
C ASP A 306 8.73 7.29 11.84
N THR A 307 9.22 6.30 12.59
CA THR A 307 10.57 5.74 12.46
C THR A 307 10.63 4.58 11.48
N PHE A 308 11.81 4.37 10.88
CA PHE A 308 12.06 3.16 10.10
C PHE A 308 12.70 2.12 11.02
N HIS A 309 12.16 0.91 11.00
CA HIS A 309 12.73 -0.24 11.69
C HIS A 309 13.06 -1.32 10.67
N GLU A 310 14.28 -1.86 10.78
CA GLU A 310 14.67 -2.98 9.94
C GLU A 310 14.04 -4.27 10.45
N PRO A 311 13.51 -5.14 9.58
CA PRO A 311 12.99 -6.44 9.97
C PRO A 311 14.02 -7.28 10.73
N ASP A 312 13.52 -8.10 11.64
CA ASP A 312 14.29 -9.12 12.32
C ASP A 312 14.49 -10.32 11.38
N TRP A 313 15.45 -10.19 10.46
CA TRP A 313 15.74 -11.20 9.43
C TRP A 313 16.05 -12.58 10.01
N GLN A 314 16.61 -12.61 11.21
CA GLN A 314 17.04 -13.83 11.90
C GLN A 314 15.82 -14.62 12.35
N ASN A 315 14.89 -13.93 13.02
CA ASN A 315 13.63 -14.53 13.45
C ASN A 315 12.67 -14.79 12.29
N LEU A 316 12.68 -13.97 11.23
CA LEU A 316 11.92 -14.24 10.01
C LEU A 316 12.39 -15.53 9.32
N ALA A 317 13.70 -15.75 9.20
CA ALA A 317 14.25 -16.95 8.60
C ALA A 317 13.88 -18.21 9.39
N ASN A 318 14.05 -18.15 10.72
CA ASN A 318 13.66 -19.22 11.63
C ASN A 318 12.15 -19.49 11.60
N PHE A 319 11.33 -18.43 11.57
CA PHE A 319 9.88 -18.54 11.43
C PHE A 319 9.49 -19.22 10.12
N ALA A 320 10.05 -18.80 8.98
CA ALA A 320 9.76 -19.41 7.69
C ALA A 320 10.16 -20.89 7.66
N GLN A 321 11.32 -21.24 8.22
CA GLN A 321 11.79 -22.62 8.34
C GLN A 321 10.80 -23.50 9.09
N HIS A 322 10.37 -23.10 10.30
CA HIS A 322 9.51 -23.95 11.13
C HIS A 322 8.03 -23.89 10.76
N THR A 323 7.51 -22.70 10.40
CA THR A 323 6.09 -22.53 10.06
C THR A 323 5.76 -23.12 8.70
N PHE A 324 6.64 -22.95 7.70
CA PHE A 324 6.42 -23.48 6.35
C PHE A 324 7.10 -24.84 6.13
N LYS A 325 7.86 -25.34 7.11
CA LYS A 325 8.63 -26.59 7.04
C LYS A 325 9.61 -26.60 5.87
N TRP A 326 10.34 -25.50 5.71
CA TRP A 326 11.30 -25.32 4.63
C TRP A 326 12.70 -25.77 5.04
N PRO A 327 13.41 -26.56 4.23
CA PRO A 327 14.83 -26.83 4.44
C PRO A 327 15.65 -25.54 4.42
N ALA A 328 16.76 -25.50 5.16
CA ALA A 328 17.60 -24.30 5.25
C ALA A 328 18.07 -23.81 3.87
N GLU A 329 18.48 -24.70 2.97
CA GLU A 329 18.87 -24.33 1.60
C GLU A 329 17.76 -23.60 0.83
N TYR A 330 16.50 -24.04 1.01
CA TYR A 330 15.35 -23.45 0.35
C TYR A 330 14.99 -22.08 0.94
N VAL A 331 15.06 -21.94 2.27
CA VAL A 331 14.91 -20.64 2.94
C VAL A 331 15.93 -19.66 2.40
N LEU A 332 17.21 -20.05 2.32
CA LEU A 332 18.28 -19.20 1.80
C LEU A 332 18.05 -18.79 0.35
N LYS A 333 17.55 -19.70 -0.50
CA LYS A 333 17.19 -19.41 -1.89
C LYS A 333 16.06 -18.37 -1.96
N ARG A 334 14.94 -18.59 -1.26
CA ARG A 334 13.77 -17.68 -1.29
C ARG A 334 14.07 -16.32 -0.63
N PHE A 335 14.82 -16.30 0.47
CA PHE A 335 15.25 -15.04 1.10
C PHE A 335 16.17 -14.26 0.17
N THR A 336 17.04 -14.94 -0.56
CA THR A 336 17.85 -14.30 -1.60
C THR A 336 16.96 -13.77 -2.72
N SER A 337 16.10 -14.58 -3.33
CA SER A 337 15.35 -14.13 -4.52
C SER A 337 14.24 -13.11 -4.24
N LEU A 338 13.60 -13.15 -3.07
CA LEU A 338 12.40 -12.36 -2.79
C LEU A 338 12.59 -11.27 -1.74
N LEU A 339 13.37 -11.53 -0.69
CA LEU A 339 13.50 -10.62 0.46
C LEU A 339 14.70 -9.69 0.34
N PHE A 340 15.82 -10.16 -0.24
CA PHE A 340 16.97 -9.29 -0.53
C PHE A 340 16.59 -8.11 -1.45
N PRO A 341 15.79 -8.28 -2.52
CA PRO A 341 15.28 -7.16 -3.30
C PRO A 341 14.56 -6.09 -2.48
N ALA A 342 13.72 -6.51 -1.53
CA ALA A 342 12.97 -5.62 -0.65
C ALA A 342 13.88 -4.94 0.39
N PHE A 343 14.87 -5.67 0.90
CA PHE A 343 15.91 -5.15 1.78
C PHE A 343 16.68 -4.02 1.10
N MET A 344 17.12 -4.22 -0.14
CA MET A 344 17.84 -3.21 -0.91
C MET A 344 16.94 -2.03 -1.27
N ALA A 345 15.70 -2.25 -1.71
CA ALA A 345 14.75 -1.19 -2.02
C ALA A 345 14.55 -0.23 -0.84
N ASN A 346 14.36 -0.75 0.37
CA ASN A 346 14.26 0.09 1.58
C ASN A 346 15.56 0.80 1.91
N ARG A 347 16.70 0.12 1.81
CA ARG A 347 18.02 0.71 2.07
C ARG A 347 18.32 1.88 1.13
N MET A 348 17.80 1.85 -0.09
CA MET A 348 17.88 2.96 -1.05
C MET A 348 17.05 4.17 -0.63
N ARG A 349 15.87 3.95 -0.04
CA ARG A 349 14.96 4.99 0.46
C ARG A 349 15.36 5.61 1.79
N ARG A 350 16.32 5.00 2.51
CA ARG A 350 16.84 5.55 3.77
C ARG A 350 17.61 6.84 3.47
N ARG A 351 17.28 7.92 4.18
CA ARG A 351 18.10 9.13 4.19
C ARG A 351 19.49 8.76 4.71
N THR A 352 20.53 9.06 3.94
CA THR A 352 21.90 8.98 4.44
C THR A 352 22.01 9.95 5.61
N ALA A 353 22.51 9.51 6.76
CA ALA A 353 22.65 10.35 7.96
C ALA A 353 23.65 11.52 7.80
N VAL A 354 24.14 11.79 6.59
CA VAL A 354 25.07 12.87 6.28
C VAL A 354 24.29 14.07 5.77
N SER A 355 23.90 14.93 6.73
CA SER A 355 23.62 16.39 6.61
C SER A 355 22.48 16.82 7.54
N ARG A 356 22.63 16.54 8.86
CA ARG A 356 21.81 17.17 9.90
C ARG A 356 22.67 17.95 10.90
N SER A 357 23.75 18.56 10.41
CA SER A 357 24.51 19.60 11.11
C SER A 357 24.60 20.84 10.23
N LEU A 358 23.44 21.47 10.03
CA LEU A 358 23.32 22.92 9.86
C LEU A 358 22.03 23.31 10.58
N THR A 359 22.03 23.12 11.90
CA THR A 359 21.05 23.71 12.80
C THR A 359 21.31 25.21 12.81
N ILE A 360 20.41 25.98 12.20
CA ILE A 360 20.34 27.43 12.43
C ILE A 360 19.78 27.61 13.84
N SER A 361 20.66 27.92 14.79
CA SER A 361 20.27 28.43 16.10
C SER A 361 19.79 29.88 15.95
N PRO A 362 18.68 30.30 16.57
CA PRO A 362 18.33 31.71 16.68
C PRO A 362 19.12 32.29 17.85
N GLN A 363 20.17 33.08 17.56
CA GLN A 363 20.82 33.89 18.59
C GLN A 363 20.33 35.32 18.54
N SER A 364 19.71 35.69 19.66
CA SER A 364 19.45 37.03 20.12
C SER A 364 20.72 37.88 20.14
N SER A 365 20.55 39.10 19.66
CA SER A 365 21.44 40.25 19.76
C SER A 365 21.98 40.52 21.17
N GLN A 366 23.28 40.81 21.30
CA GLN A 366 23.80 42.01 21.97
C GLN A 366 25.29 42.25 21.65
N GLN A 367 25.61 43.53 21.53
CA GLN A 367 26.85 44.16 21.06
C GLN A 367 28.01 44.05 22.07
N SER A 368 29.26 44.08 21.58
CA SER A 368 30.14 45.27 21.67
C SER A 368 31.63 44.90 21.43
N ASP A 369 32.26 45.64 20.49
CA ASP A 369 33.60 46.27 20.53
C ASP A 369 34.87 45.39 20.72
N THR A 370 36.03 45.58 20.06
CA THR A 370 36.57 46.61 19.14
C THR A 370 37.88 46.09 18.51
N SER A 371 38.17 46.52 17.26
CA SER A 371 39.51 46.68 16.61
C SER A 371 40.41 45.44 16.43
N SER A 372 41.14 45.18 15.34
CA SER A 372 41.63 46.00 14.24
C SER A 372 42.16 45.08 13.11
N GLN A 373 42.34 45.70 11.93
CA GLN A 373 43.01 45.22 10.71
C GLN A 373 42.16 44.48 9.67
N GLN A 374 41.84 45.23 8.62
CA GLN A 374 41.36 44.76 7.33
C GLN A 374 42.40 43.87 6.65
N THR A 375 42.04 42.62 6.39
CA THR A 375 42.52 41.84 5.24
C THR A 375 41.29 41.31 4.50
N SER A 376 41.36 41.24 3.17
CA SER A 376 40.17 41.14 2.32
C SER A 376 39.41 39.81 2.49
N LEU A 377 38.09 39.87 2.32
CA LEU A 377 37.11 38.77 2.45
C LEU A 377 37.30 37.60 1.45
N ARG A 378 38.37 37.62 0.64
CA ARG A 378 38.70 36.58 -0.36
C ARG A 378 39.74 35.56 0.13
N ASP A 379 40.41 35.80 1.25
CA ASP A 379 41.47 34.91 1.74
C ASP A 379 40.98 33.76 2.64
N TYR A 380 39.70 33.75 3.04
CA TYR A 380 39.10 32.67 3.86
C TYR A 380 38.61 31.44 3.08
N PHE A 381 38.56 31.49 1.73
CA PHE A 381 37.94 30.44 0.91
C PHE A 381 38.93 29.61 0.06
N ARG A 382 40.20 29.52 0.45
CA ARG A 382 41.11 28.52 -0.15
C ARG A 382 41.31 27.33 0.80
N PRO A 383 40.88 26.11 0.42
CA PRO A 383 41.27 24.90 1.15
C PRO A 383 42.78 24.70 0.99
N ASN A 384 43.51 24.77 2.10
CA ASN A 384 44.93 24.46 2.20
C ASN A 384 45.08 22.91 2.19
N PRO A 385 45.75 22.29 1.20
CA PRO A 385 45.87 20.85 1.14
C PRO A 385 47.17 20.43 1.83
N ARG A 386 47.14 20.10 3.13
CA ARG A 386 48.17 19.26 3.77
C ARG A 386 47.78 18.79 5.18
N SER A 387 47.64 17.47 5.27
CA SER A 387 48.02 16.59 6.37
C SER A 387 47.09 16.43 7.59
N GLY A 388 46.51 15.23 7.68
CA GLY A 388 46.56 14.45 8.92
C GLY A 388 45.25 14.15 9.65
N ASN A 389 44.43 13.22 9.12
CA ASN A 389 44.27 11.88 9.71
C ASN A 389 43.14 11.11 9.01
N ASN A 390 43.55 10.06 8.29
CA ASN A 390 42.67 9.04 7.75
C ASN A 390 42.00 8.27 8.91
N GLN A 391 40.73 8.54 9.15
CA GLN A 391 39.80 7.49 9.54
C GLN A 391 38.94 7.17 8.32
N ASN A 392 39.07 5.94 7.84
CA ASN A 392 38.39 5.40 6.68
C ASN A 392 36.87 5.57 6.81
N VAL A 393 36.32 6.59 6.15
CA VAL A 393 34.93 6.56 5.71
C VAL A 393 34.93 5.65 4.47
N GLU A 394 34.69 4.36 4.68
CA GLU A 394 34.44 3.42 3.59
C GLU A 394 33.32 3.97 2.70
N LYS A 395 33.69 4.47 1.52
CA LYS A 395 32.76 4.64 0.41
C LYS A 395 32.43 3.25 -0.13
N THR A 396 31.56 2.51 0.56
CA THR A 396 30.92 1.33 -0.03
C THR A 396 29.75 1.82 -0.88
N SER A 397 29.99 2.07 -2.16
CA SER A 397 28.89 2.29 -3.10
C SER A 397 28.09 1.00 -3.21
N GLU A 398 26.85 0.98 -2.69
CA GLU A 398 26.00 -0.21 -2.76
C GLU A 398 25.67 -0.63 -4.20
N ILE A 399 25.72 0.32 -5.14
CA ILE A 399 25.54 0.08 -6.58
C ILE A 399 26.89 0.08 -7.29
N VAL A 400 27.16 -0.99 -8.04
CA VAL A 400 28.33 -1.10 -8.92
C VAL A 400 28.09 -0.31 -10.21
N ARG A 401 26.95 -0.54 -10.89
CA ARG A 401 26.59 0.15 -12.13
C ARG A 401 25.10 0.05 -12.47
N LEU A 402 24.65 0.91 -13.38
CA LEU A 402 23.35 0.83 -14.05
C LEU A 402 23.53 0.18 -15.43
N THR A 403 22.67 -0.79 -15.76
CA THR A 403 22.80 -1.59 -16.99
C THR A 403 21.68 -1.32 -18.00
N ALA A 404 20.45 -1.15 -17.54
CA ALA A 404 19.28 -0.92 -18.38
C ALA A 404 18.28 0.05 -17.74
N VAL A 405 17.30 0.49 -18.52
CA VAL A 405 16.18 1.31 -18.07
C VAL A 405 14.91 0.78 -18.72
N LYS A 406 13.85 0.60 -17.93
CA LYS A 406 12.50 0.29 -18.41
C LYS A 406 11.51 1.32 -17.90
N VAL A 407 10.46 1.53 -18.67
CA VAL A 407 9.29 2.32 -18.27
C VAL A 407 8.13 1.35 -18.25
N ILE A 408 7.49 1.22 -17.10
CA ILE A 408 6.29 0.41 -16.93
C ILE A 408 5.11 1.35 -17.26
N PRO A 409 4.32 1.04 -18.31
CA PRO A 409 3.20 1.86 -18.73
C PRO A 409 2.19 2.08 -17.60
N GLU A 410 1.96 1.04 -16.79
CA GLU A 410 1.10 1.05 -15.63
C GLU A 410 1.71 1.93 -14.50
N GLY A 411 1.16 3.14 -14.33
CA GLY A 411 1.53 4.06 -13.24
C GLY A 411 2.71 4.99 -13.55
N ASP A 412 3.15 5.10 -14.81
CA ASP A 412 4.28 5.93 -15.27
C ASP A 412 5.53 5.72 -14.38
N LEU A 413 5.87 4.45 -14.19
CA LEU A 413 6.97 4.02 -13.33
C LEU A 413 8.23 3.79 -14.16
N LYS A 414 9.27 4.57 -13.89
CA LYS A 414 10.58 4.39 -14.50
C LYS A 414 11.48 3.60 -13.56
N GLN A 415 12.14 2.58 -14.08
CA GLN A 415 13.06 1.75 -13.31
C GLN A 415 14.41 1.61 -14.00
N TYR A 416 15.48 1.53 -13.20
CA TYR A 416 16.82 1.16 -13.67
C TYR A 416 17.15 -0.27 -13.27
N ARG A 417 17.86 -0.99 -14.15
CA ARG A 417 18.45 -2.29 -13.81
C ARG A 417 19.81 -2.02 -13.16
N VAL A 418 19.86 -2.25 -11.85
CA VAL A 418 21.00 -2.01 -10.96
C VAL A 418 21.80 -3.30 -10.81
N GLU A 419 23.12 -3.20 -10.86
CA GLU A 419 24.02 -4.27 -10.43
C GLU A 419 24.53 -3.97 -9.02
N TRP A 420 24.21 -4.85 -8.07
CA TRP A 420 24.54 -4.66 -6.65
C TRP A 420 25.97 -5.06 -6.33
N ASP A 421 26.57 -4.39 -5.35
CA ASP A 421 27.80 -4.85 -4.74
C ASP A 421 27.58 -6.16 -3.97
N ARG A 422 28.52 -7.11 -4.11
CA ARG A 422 28.41 -8.44 -3.50
C ARG A 422 28.42 -8.37 -1.97
N GLY A 423 29.11 -7.39 -1.38
CA GLY A 423 29.14 -7.20 0.07
C GLY A 423 27.77 -6.90 0.67
N CYS A 424 26.86 -6.27 -0.10
CA CYS A 424 25.49 -6.04 0.35
C CYS A 424 24.72 -7.34 0.56
N TRP A 425 24.87 -8.30 -0.37
CA TRP A 425 24.27 -9.61 -0.26
C TRP A 425 24.91 -10.45 0.84
N GLU A 426 26.25 -10.44 0.94
CA GLU A 426 26.94 -11.19 1.99
C GLU A 426 26.51 -10.72 3.39
N HIS A 427 26.40 -9.40 3.59
CA HIS A 427 25.88 -8.84 4.84
C HIS A 427 24.45 -9.31 5.15
N PHE A 428 23.53 -9.25 4.18
CA PHE A 428 22.17 -9.74 4.35
C PHE A 428 22.14 -11.24 4.70
N MET A 429 22.94 -12.05 4.00
CA MET A 429 23.00 -13.49 4.24
C MET A 429 23.57 -13.84 5.62
N THR A 430 24.50 -13.04 6.16
CA THR A 430 24.98 -13.22 7.54
C THR A 430 23.83 -13.05 8.55
N LEU A 431 22.91 -12.12 8.31
CA LEU A 431 21.74 -11.93 9.18
C LEU A 431 20.81 -13.15 9.11
N VAL A 432 20.51 -13.64 7.91
CA VAL A 432 19.56 -14.75 7.68
C VAL A 432 20.08 -16.08 8.24
N LYS A 433 21.38 -16.37 8.08
CA LYS A 433 21.96 -17.69 8.40
C LYS A 433 22.07 -18.01 9.89
N SER A 434 21.98 -17.01 10.77
CA SER A 434 22.40 -17.15 12.17
C SER A 434 21.50 -18.05 13.04
N ARG A 435 20.24 -18.25 12.66
CA ARG A 435 19.24 -19.03 13.43
C ARG A 435 18.63 -20.19 12.64
N LEU A 436 19.19 -20.55 11.49
CA LEU A 436 18.71 -21.68 10.71
C LEU A 436 19.22 -23.00 11.28
N ASP A 437 18.33 -23.98 11.38
CA ASP A 437 18.69 -25.38 11.63
C ASP A 437 19.00 -26.06 10.29
N TYR A 438 20.26 -26.38 10.04
CA TYR A 438 20.69 -26.97 8.78
C TYR A 438 20.40 -28.45 8.66
N GLU A 439 19.99 -29.12 9.75
CA GLU A 439 19.68 -30.56 9.76
C GLU A 439 18.16 -30.81 9.65
N ALA A 440 17.34 -29.82 9.95
CA ALA A 440 15.88 -29.91 9.90
C ALA A 440 15.32 -29.95 8.46
N TYR A 441 14.28 -30.76 8.27
CA TYR A 441 13.49 -30.90 7.02
C TYR A 441 14.28 -31.40 5.80
N ASN A 442 15.42 -32.08 6.01
CA ASN A 442 16.26 -32.62 4.93
C ASN A 442 15.92 -34.07 4.54
N THR A 443 14.77 -34.61 4.95
CA THR A 443 14.46 -36.01 4.64
C THR A 443 14.04 -36.16 3.15
N PRO A 444 14.20 -37.35 2.55
CA PRO A 444 13.75 -37.60 1.18
C PRO A 444 12.25 -37.33 0.99
N GLU A 445 11.43 -37.60 2.02
CA GLU A 445 9.99 -37.30 2.05
C GLU A 445 9.72 -35.79 2.04
N ASP A 446 10.43 -35.02 2.87
CA ASP A 446 10.34 -33.56 2.88
C ASP A 446 10.72 -32.97 1.51
N THR A 447 11.72 -33.55 0.85
CA THR A 447 12.21 -33.08 -0.46
C THR A 447 11.18 -33.31 -1.57
N MET A 448 10.47 -34.45 -1.55
CA MET A 448 9.38 -34.76 -2.49
C MET A 448 8.12 -33.90 -2.25
N VAL A 449 7.79 -33.64 -0.98
CA VAL A 449 6.66 -32.75 -0.63
C VAL A 449 6.98 -31.30 -1.02
N LEU A 450 8.24 -30.88 -0.86
CA LEU A 450 8.67 -29.54 -1.26
C LEU A 450 8.63 -29.39 -2.78
N SER A 451 9.09 -30.37 -3.57
CA SER A 451 9.04 -30.28 -5.04
C SER A 451 7.61 -30.15 -5.57
N GLN A 452 6.66 -30.90 -5.01
CA GLN A 452 5.23 -30.79 -5.37
C GLN A 452 4.60 -29.46 -4.96
N ARG A 453 5.11 -28.81 -3.91
CA ARG A 453 4.68 -27.47 -3.48
C ARG A 453 5.33 -26.34 -4.29
N ILE A 454 6.56 -26.56 -4.76
CA ILE A 454 7.34 -25.60 -5.56
C ILE A 454 6.72 -25.40 -6.95
N ASP A 455 6.29 -26.48 -7.61
CA ASP A 455 5.70 -26.39 -8.96
C ASP A 455 4.41 -25.56 -8.99
N GLY A 456 3.65 -25.49 -7.89
CA GLY A 456 2.49 -24.59 -7.76
C GLY A 456 2.84 -23.16 -7.34
N ASP A 457 3.98 -22.95 -6.67
CA ASP A 457 4.43 -21.64 -6.19
C ASP A 457 5.14 -20.84 -7.31
N ASP A 458 5.85 -21.51 -8.22
CA ASP A 458 6.55 -20.87 -9.34
C ASP A 458 5.61 -20.51 -10.52
N GLU A 459 4.40 -21.11 -10.62
CA GLU A 459 3.36 -20.69 -11.59
C GLU A 459 2.63 -19.40 -11.19
N GLU A 460 2.67 -19.00 -9.91
CA GLU A 460 2.08 -17.75 -9.40
C GLU A 460 3.08 -16.59 -9.32
N GLU A 461 4.38 -16.83 -9.53
CA GLU A 461 5.43 -15.81 -9.38
C GLU A 461 5.93 -15.30 -10.74
N ASP A 462 5.48 -14.10 -11.13
CA ASP A 462 5.91 -13.36 -12.32
C ASP A 462 7.43 -13.07 -12.29
N VAL A 463 8.26 -14.02 -12.75
CA VAL A 463 9.68 -13.79 -13.05
C VAL A 463 9.76 -13.09 -14.41
N ASP A 464 9.72 -11.76 -14.34
CA ASP A 464 9.78 -10.83 -15.46
C ASP A 464 11.22 -10.63 -15.98
N ASP A 465 12.01 -11.71 -16.08
CA ASP A 465 13.24 -11.71 -16.86
C ASP A 465 12.89 -12.19 -18.27
N PRO A 466 13.01 -11.36 -19.33
CA PRO A 466 12.96 -11.86 -20.68
C PRO A 466 14.04 -12.96 -20.81
N PRO A 467 13.77 -14.05 -21.58
CA PRO A 467 14.77 -15.08 -21.80
C PRO A 467 16.06 -14.39 -22.27
N GLU A 468 17.16 -14.62 -21.55
CA GLU A 468 18.48 -14.19 -22.00
C GLU A 468 18.65 -14.73 -23.43
N GLU A 469 18.80 -13.85 -24.42
CA GLU A 469 19.29 -14.25 -25.73
C GLU A 469 20.69 -14.84 -25.49
N GLU A 470 20.75 -16.16 -25.38
CA GLU A 470 22.01 -16.90 -25.34
C GLU A 470 22.75 -16.60 -26.65
N GLU A 471 23.82 -15.79 -26.56
CA GLU A 471 24.84 -15.76 -27.59
C GLU A 471 25.40 -17.19 -27.73
N GLN A 472 24.96 -17.87 -28.79
CA GLN A 472 25.42 -19.20 -29.17
C GLN A 472 26.91 -19.16 -29.50
N GLU A 473 27.78 -19.37 -28.51
CA GLU A 473 29.09 -19.94 -28.75
C GLU A 473 29.01 -21.45 -28.50
N GLY A 474 28.87 -22.18 -29.60
CA GLY A 474 28.90 -23.63 -29.60
C GLY A 474 30.27 -24.15 -29.18
N THR A 475 30.29 -25.00 -28.15
CA THR A 475 31.06 -26.24 -28.17
C THR A 475 30.41 -27.23 -27.20
N SER A 476 30.00 -28.37 -27.75
CA SER A 476 29.48 -29.51 -27.02
C SER A 476 30.52 -30.05 -26.04
N SER A 477 30.24 -29.99 -24.74
CA SER A 477 30.90 -30.82 -23.74
C SER A 477 29.99 -30.98 -22.53
N GLN A 478 29.75 -32.24 -22.18
CA GLN A 478 29.03 -32.68 -20.99
C GLN A 478 29.43 -31.86 -19.76
N LYS A 479 28.46 -31.19 -19.11
CA LYS A 479 28.66 -30.56 -17.79
C LYS A 479 27.54 -31.00 -16.87
N GLY A 480 27.92 -31.69 -15.78
CA GLY A 480 27.07 -31.86 -14.62
C GLY A 480 26.53 -30.51 -14.16
N ALA A 481 25.29 -30.49 -13.69
CA ALA A 481 24.59 -29.29 -13.26
C ALA A 481 25.36 -28.59 -12.14
N TYR A 482 26.22 -27.63 -12.50
CA TYR A 482 26.79 -26.69 -11.55
C TYR A 482 25.62 -25.88 -10.98
N LYS A 483 25.27 -26.11 -9.71
CA LYS A 483 24.30 -25.29 -8.97
C LYS A 483 24.76 -23.82 -9.11
N ARG A 484 23.98 -22.97 -9.80
CA ARG A 484 24.28 -21.54 -9.95
C ARG A 484 24.43 -20.91 -8.55
N PRO A 485 25.47 -20.08 -8.30
CA PRO A 485 25.62 -19.36 -7.04
C PRO A 485 24.37 -18.54 -6.71
N LEU A 486 23.92 -18.56 -5.45
CA LEU A 486 22.71 -17.84 -5.02
C LEU A 486 22.77 -16.33 -5.33
N PHE A 487 23.95 -15.71 -5.22
CA PHE A 487 24.13 -14.30 -5.52
C PHE A 487 23.82 -13.96 -6.99
N ASP A 488 24.08 -14.87 -7.92
CA ASP A 488 23.84 -14.61 -9.34
C ASP A 488 22.34 -14.41 -9.65
N LEU A 489 21.45 -14.93 -8.79
CA LEU A 489 19.99 -14.72 -8.87
C LEU A 489 19.59 -13.26 -8.64
N VAL A 490 20.36 -12.52 -7.83
CA VAL A 490 20.01 -11.14 -7.42
C VAL A 490 21.08 -10.12 -7.74
N LYS A 491 22.15 -10.54 -8.44
CA LYS A 491 23.21 -9.66 -8.88
C LYS A 491 22.67 -8.44 -9.62
N ARG A 492 21.58 -8.61 -10.38
CA ARG A 492 20.88 -7.53 -11.10
C ARG A 492 19.43 -7.43 -10.66
N GLN A 493 18.96 -6.22 -10.38
CA GLN A 493 17.58 -5.97 -9.94
C GLN A 493 17.01 -4.70 -10.57
N TRP A 494 15.71 -4.70 -10.87
CA TRP A 494 14.98 -3.49 -11.22
C TRP A 494 14.65 -2.66 -9.97
N VAL A 495 15.08 -1.39 -9.97
CA VAL A 495 14.89 -0.44 -8.87
C VAL A 495 14.23 0.82 -9.41
N ASP A 496 13.36 1.43 -8.61
CA ASP A 496 12.70 2.68 -8.95
C ASP A 496 13.73 3.78 -9.26
N ALA A 497 13.51 4.50 -10.36
CA ALA A 497 14.42 5.54 -10.80
C ALA A 497 14.54 6.68 -9.78
N ASP A 498 13.48 6.98 -9.03
CA ASP A 498 13.49 8.02 -8.00
C ASP A 498 14.41 7.65 -6.85
N ASP A 499 14.37 6.39 -6.42
CA ASP A 499 15.23 5.88 -5.35
C ASP A 499 16.71 5.95 -5.76
N VAL A 500 17.02 5.63 -7.03
CA VAL A 500 18.38 5.75 -7.58
C VAL A 500 18.80 7.22 -7.70
N HIS A 501 17.93 8.10 -8.20
CA HIS A 501 18.22 9.54 -8.31
C HIS A 501 18.40 10.20 -6.95
N TYR A 502 17.62 9.78 -5.95
CA TYR A 502 17.67 10.31 -4.60
C TYR A 502 19.03 10.06 -3.93
N LYS A 503 19.61 8.86 -4.10
CA LYS A 503 20.86 8.46 -3.42
C LYS A 503 22.11 8.52 -4.31
N TYR A 504 21.98 8.31 -5.61
CA TYR A 504 23.08 8.28 -6.59
C TYR A 504 22.78 9.10 -7.85
N ALA A 505 22.41 10.37 -7.67
CA ALA A 505 22.12 11.30 -8.77
C ALA A 505 23.22 11.36 -9.84
N SER A 506 24.50 11.38 -9.44
CA SER A 506 25.64 11.42 -10.37
C SER A 506 25.69 10.19 -11.28
N LEU A 507 25.51 8.99 -10.72
CA LEU A 507 25.50 7.73 -11.46
C LEU A 507 24.34 7.68 -12.47
N ALA A 508 23.16 8.15 -12.07
CA ALA A 508 22.00 8.21 -12.95
C ALA A 508 22.20 9.21 -14.11
N LEU A 509 22.77 10.38 -13.84
CA LEU A 509 23.08 11.40 -14.85
C LEU A 509 24.16 10.91 -15.83
N GLU A 510 25.20 10.23 -15.35
CA GLU A 510 26.23 9.63 -16.20
C GLU A 510 25.64 8.58 -17.13
N PHE A 511 24.78 7.69 -16.63
CA PHE A 511 24.11 6.68 -17.43
C PHE A 511 23.22 7.30 -18.52
N GLN A 512 22.43 8.33 -18.17
CA GLN A 512 21.61 9.07 -19.15
C GLN A 512 22.48 9.80 -20.18
N GLY A 513 23.60 10.39 -19.76
CA GLY A 513 24.57 11.03 -20.64
C GLY A 513 25.23 10.07 -21.63
N LYS A 514 25.59 8.86 -21.18
CA LYS A 514 26.13 7.80 -22.06
C LYS A 514 25.11 7.32 -23.09
N LYS A 515 23.83 7.14 -22.70
CA LYS A 515 22.75 6.82 -23.67
C LYS A 515 22.52 7.94 -24.68
N ARG A 516 22.57 9.22 -24.27
CA ARG A 516 22.45 10.36 -25.19
C ARG A 516 23.64 10.47 -26.17
N LYS A 517 24.83 10.03 -25.75
CA LYS A 517 26.04 9.98 -26.59
C LYS A 517 26.16 8.70 -27.43
N SER A 518 25.24 7.75 -27.28
CA SER A 518 25.16 6.57 -28.14
C SER A 518 24.34 6.95 -29.38
N PRO A 519 24.93 7.16 -30.58
CA PRO A 519 24.12 7.34 -31.77
C PRO A 519 23.31 6.05 -32.00
N ALA A 520 22.08 6.19 -32.46
CA ALA A 520 21.26 5.07 -32.90
C ALA A 520 22.11 4.15 -33.79
N LYS A 521 22.25 2.88 -33.41
CA LYS A 521 22.80 1.85 -34.29
C LYS A 521 21.83 1.70 -35.47
N ILE A 522 22.04 2.52 -36.51
CA ILE A 522 21.64 2.19 -37.88
C ILE A 522 22.58 1.04 -38.28
N GLY A 523 22.05 -0.17 -38.36
CA GLY A 523 22.89 -1.34 -38.61
C GLY A 523 22.15 -2.67 -38.65
N GLY A 524 21.04 -2.72 -39.40
CA GLY A 524 20.43 -3.95 -39.85
C GLY A 524 19.87 -3.71 -41.24
N GLN A 525 20.63 -4.02 -42.28
CA GLN A 525 20.14 -4.08 -43.65
C GLN A 525 19.09 -5.20 -43.73
N THR A 526 17.81 -4.88 -43.53
CA THR A 526 16.73 -5.67 -44.11
C THR A 526 16.57 -5.24 -45.57
N LYS A 527 16.82 -6.19 -46.47
CA LYS A 527 16.52 -6.07 -47.89
C LYS A 527 15.07 -5.61 -48.06
N LEU A 528 14.90 -4.44 -48.68
CA LEU A 528 13.63 -3.99 -49.25
C LEU A 528 13.26 -4.94 -50.38
N THR A 529 12.45 -5.95 -50.08
CA THR A 529 11.68 -6.68 -51.09
C THR A 529 10.20 -6.39 -50.91
N SER A 530 9.63 -5.83 -51.98
CA SER A 530 8.23 -5.92 -52.42
C SER A 530 7.13 -5.32 -51.52
N PHE A 531 6.83 -4.03 -51.74
CA PHE A 531 5.47 -3.59 -52.05
C PHE A 531 5.55 -2.43 -53.05
N LEU A 532 5.88 -2.77 -54.31
CA LEU A 532 5.71 -1.87 -55.45
C LEU A 532 4.26 -1.98 -55.90
N ILE A 533 3.51 -0.90 -55.64
CA ILE A 533 2.23 -0.61 -56.26
C ILE A 533 2.48 -0.44 -57.76
N LEU A 534 2.01 -1.38 -58.58
CA LEU A 534 2.08 -1.31 -60.04
C LEU A 534 1.05 -0.30 -60.57
N PRO A 535 1.41 0.60 -61.50
CA PRO A 535 0.44 1.43 -62.23
C PRO A 535 -0.24 0.63 -63.36
N PRO A 536 -1.41 1.08 -63.85
CA PRO A 536 -2.22 0.30 -64.79
C PRO A 536 -1.58 0.26 -66.19
N LYS A 537 -1.53 -0.93 -66.79
CA LYS A 537 -1.03 -1.17 -68.16
C LYS A 537 -1.96 -0.55 -69.20
N ARG A 538 -1.39 0.35 -70.02
CA ARG A 538 -1.98 0.81 -71.30
C ARG A 538 -2.04 -0.35 -72.29
N ILE A 539 -3.24 -0.62 -72.78
CA ILE A 539 -3.51 -1.44 -73.96
C ILE A 539 -2.99 -0.69 -75.20
N ARG A 540 -2.14 -1.32 -75.99
CA ARG A 540 -1.95 -0.97 -77.40
C ARG A 540 -1.96 -2.22 -78.27
N THR A 541 -2.87 -2.16 -79.21
CA THR A 541 -3.11 -3.01 -80.38
C THR A 541 -1.84 -3.29 -81.19
N ASN A 542 -1.68 -4.52 -81.67
CA ASN A 542 -1.32 -4.74 -83.07
C ASN A 542 -1.76 -6.13 -83.56
N THR A 543 -2.33 -6.09 -84.76
CA THR A 543 -2.97 -7.12 -85.58
C THR A 543 -1.99 -8.03 -86.34
N ALA A 544 -2.56 -9.09 -86.92
CA ALA A 544 -2.03 -10.07 -87.89
C ALA A 544 -1.28 -11.26 -87.24
N HIS A 545 -1.58 -12.54 -87.53
CA HIS A 545 -2.26 -13.17 -88.66
C HIS A 545 -3.26 -14.24 -88.23
#